data_AF-A0A0S4M623-F1
#
_entry.id   AF-A0A0S4M623-F1
#
_cell.length_a   1.000
_cell.length_b   1.000
_cell.length_c   1.000
_cell.angle_alpha   90.00
_cell.angle_beta   90.00
_cell.angle_gamma   90.00
#
_symmetry.space_group_name_H-M   'P 1'
#
loop_
_entity.id
_entity.type
_entity.pdbx_description
1 polymer ?
#
loop_
_entity_poly.entity_id
_entity_poly.type
_entity_poly.pdbx_seq_one_letter_code
_entity_poly.pdbx_strand_id
1 'polypeptide(L)'
;MRTVFCQKLKKEAKGLDFPPYPGAIGQRIFDNVSDEAWQMWLSHQTMLINEYRLSMADQRARQYLMNQMEKYLFSDDIVKTPDGYRPVDYENVPPIGEE
;
A
#
# COMPACT_ATOMS: atom_id res chain seq x y z
N MET A 1 22.79 -4.93 10.61
CA MET A 1 22.01 -4.09 9.68
C MET A 1 21.42 -5.01 8.64
N ARG A 2 20.09 -5.11 8.55
CA ARG A 2 19.42 -6.03 7.62
C ARG A 2 19.27 -5.33 6.28
N THR A 3 19.79 -5.93 5.22
CA THR A 3 19.56 -5.51 3.85
C THR A 3 18.50 -6.39 3.23
N VAL A 4 17.57 -5.77 2.50
CA VAL A 4 16.54 -6.47 1.73
C VAL A 4 16.58 -5.97 0.30
N PHE A 5 16.27 -6.85 -0.64
CA PHE A 5 16.04 -6.43 -2.01
C PHE A 5 14.67 -5.77 -2.08
N CYS A 6 14.66 -4.44 -2.14
CA CYS A 6 13.41 -3.70 -2.17
C CYS A 6 12.74 -3.86 -3.52
N GLN A 7 11.58 -4.50 -3.56
CA GLN A 7 10.80 -4.68 -4.79
C GLN A 7 10.43 -3.34 -5.44
N LYS A 8 10.11 -2.32 -4.63
CA LYS A 8 9.73 -0.99 -5.13
C LYS A 8 10.89 -0.23 -5.78
N LEU A 9 12.06 -0.27 -5.13
CA LEU A 9 13.25 0.47 -5.57
C LEU A 9 14.14 -0.34 -6.51
N LYS A 10 13.86 -1.64 -6.66
CA LYS A 10 14.64 -2.64 -7.41
C LYS A 10 16.14 -2.58 -7.10
N LYS A 11 16.48 -2.32 -5.83
CA LYS A 11 17.85 -2.23 -5.30
C LYS A 11 17.91 -2.81 -3.89
N GLU A 12 19.10 -3.22 -3.47
CA GLU A 12 19.35 -3.56 -2.08
C GLU A 12 19.34 -2.29 -1.23
N ALA A 13 18.53 -2.28 -0.18
CA ALA A 13 18.41 -1.17 0.74
C ALA A 13 18.21 -1.69 2.16
N LYS A 14 18.31 -0.78 3.14
CA LYS A 14 18.07 -1.13 4.55
C LYS A 14 16.63 -1.63 4.70
N GLY A 15 16.46 -2.86 5.17
CA GLY A 15 15.15 -3.41 5.51
C GLY A 15 14.56 -2.75 6.75
N LEU A 16 13.26 -2.95 6.95
CA LEU A 16 12.60 -2.58 8.19
C LEU A 16 13.27 -3.25 9.40
N ASP A 17 13.30 -2.53 10.52
CA ASP A 17 13.80 -3.06 11.81
C ASP A 17 12.79 -4.03 12.46
N PHE A 18 11.49 -3.82 12.23
CA PHE A 18 10.41 -4.69 12.71
C PHE A 18 9.23 -4.74 11.71
N PRO A 19 8.48 -5.84 11.65
CA PRO A 19 7.31 -5.94 10.79
C PRO A 19 6.22 -4.93 11.24
N PRO A 20 5.68 -4.11 10.32
CA PRO A 20 4.72 -3.07 10.68
C PRO A 20 3.32 -3.61 11.00
N TYR A 21 3.01 -4.82 10.54
CA TYR A 21 1.74 -5.48 10.78
C TYR A 21 1.97 -6.90 11.30
N PRO A 22 1.06 -7.42 12.15
CA PRO A 22 1.05 -8.84 12.47
C PRO A 22 0.53 -9.67 11.29
N GLY A 23 1.03 -10.90 11.17
CA GLY A 23 0.58 -11.87 10.16
C GLY A 23 1.39 -11.86 8.86
N ALA A 24 0.88 -12.59 7.85
CA ALA A 24 1.60 -12.84 6.61
C ALA A 24 1.92 -11.57 5.81
N ILE A 25 1.02 -10.56 5.85
CA ILE A 25 1.22 -9.30 5.13
C ILE A 25 2.42 -8.52 5.68
N GLY A 26 2.55 -8.45 7.01
CA GLY A 26 3.65 -7.73 7.66
C GLY A 26 4.99 -8.41 7.45
N GLN A 27 5.00 -9.76 7.47
CA GLN A 27 6.18 -10.54 7.10
C GLN A 27 6.58 -10.28 5.64
N ARG A 28 5.62 -10.27 4.71
CA ARG A 28 5.87 -10.00 3.29
C ARG A 28 6.49 -8.62 3.06
N ILE A 29 5.96 -7.59 3.72
CA ILE A 29 6.52 -6.22 3.68
C ILE A 29 7.93 -6.23 4.28
N PHE A 30 8.09 -6.82 5.45
CA PHE A 30 9.38 -6.91 6.11
C PHE A 30 10.45 -7.57 5.24
N ASP A 31 10.12 -8.62 4.48
CA ASP A 31 11.05 -9.35 3.60
C ASP A 31 11.33 -8.70 2.24
N ASN A 32 10.44 -7.88 1.72
CA ASN A 32 10.53 -7.37 0.34
C ASN A 32 10.59 -5.83 0.22
N VAL A 33 10.43 -5.12 1.33
CA VAL A 33 10.32 -3.65 1.35
C VAL A 33 11.39 -3.06 2.26
N SER A 34 12.08 -2.04 1.76
CA SER A 34 13.05 -1.29 2.54
C SER A 34 12.38 -0.25 3.43
N ASP A 35 13.11 0.18 4.45
CA ASP A 35 12.70 1.29 5.31
C ASP A 35 12.38 2.55 4.48
N GLU A 36 13.22 2.87 3.48
CA GLU A 36 12.99 3.98 2.54
C GLU A 36 11.64 3.87 1.81
N ALA A 37 11.36 2.72 1.21
CA ALA A 37 10.09 2.52 0.49
C ALA A 37 8.88 2.52 1.44
N TRP A 38 9.06 2.07 2.68
CA TRP A 38 8.03 2.13 3.70
C TRP A 38 7.69 3.57 4.10
N GLN A 39 8.70 4.43 4.29
CA GLN A 39 8.47 5.86 4.57
C GLN A 39 7.73 6.56 3.42
N MET A 40 8.05 6.20 2.17
CA MET A 40 7.32 6.70 1.00
C MET A 40 5.84 6.29 1.04
N TRP A 41 5.56 5.04 1.41
CA TRP A 41 4.19 4.57 1.60
C TRP A 41 3.46 5.32 2.71
N LEU A 42 4.07 5.58 3.86
CA LEU A 42 3.43 6.32 4.96
C LEU A 42 3.02 7.74 4.55
N SER A 43 3.87 8.40 3.76
CA SER A 43 3.56 9.72 3.18
C SER A 43 2.37 9.64 2.21
N HIS A 44 2.36 8.62 1.35
CA HIS A 44 1.26 8.39 0.41
C HIS A 44 -0.05 8.01 1.11
N GLN A 45 0.02 7.17 2.15
CA GLN A 45 -1.12 6.81 3.00
C GLN A 45 -1.75 8.07 3.61
N THR A 46 -0.94 8.98 4.13
CA THR A 46 -1.42 10.25 4.70
C THR A 46 -2.14 11.10 3.65
N MET A 47 -1.63 11.16 2.42
CA MET A 47 -2.30 11.83 1.30
C MET A 47 -3.66 11.19 1.02
N LEU A 48 -3.73 9.86 0.88
CA LEU A 48 -4.98 9.13 0.62
C LEU A 48 -6.03 9.36 1.73
N ILE A 49 -5.60 9.34 3.00
CA ILE A 49 -6.50 9.61 4.14
C ILE A 49 -7.12 11.00 4.02
N ASN A 50 -6.32 12.01 3.71
CA ASN A 50 -6.80 13.39 3.61
C ASN A 50 -7.68 13.61 2.38
N GLU A 51 -7.28 13.08 1.22
CA GLU A 51 -7.97 13.24 -0.07
C GLU A 51 -9.33 12.54 -0.08
N TYR A 52 -9.36 11.27 0.34
CA TYR A 52 -10.58 10.46 0.36
C TYR A 52 -11.34 10.55 1.70
N ARG A 53 -10.89 11.41 2.63
CA ARG A 53 -11.46 11.56 3.98
C ARG A 53 -11.66 10.22 4.69
N LEU A 54 -10.67 9.33 4.58
CA LEU A 54 -10.74 7.99 5.13
C LEU A 54 -10.63 8.01 6.65
N SER A 55 -11.45 7.21 7.32
CA SER A 55 -11.36 7.02 8.77
C SER A 55 -10.67 5.70 9.09
N MET A 56 -9.59 5.75 9.88
CA MET A 56 -8.91 4.54 10.38
C MET A 56 -9.80 3.66 11.27
N ALA A 57 -10.89 4.22 11.81
CA ALA A 57 -11.89 3.46 12.53
C ALA A 57 -12.70 2.54 11.60
N ASP A 58 -12.92 2.97 10.36
CA ASP A 58 -13.73 2.24 9.40
C ASP A 58 -12.97 1.03 8.83
N GLN A 59 -13.63 -0.13 8.81
CA GLN A 59 -13.01 -1.36 8.31
C GLN A 59 -12.79 -1.31 6.80
N ARG A 60 -13.66 -0.66 6.03
CA ARG A 60 -13.51 -0.53 4.57
C ARG A 60 -12.33 0.36 4.22
N ALA A 61 -12.16 1.46 4.95
CA ALA A 61 -11.01 2.35 4.80
C ALA A 61 -9.68 1.61 5.07
N ARG A 62 -9.63 0.79 6.13
CA ARG A 62 -8.45 -0.07 6.41
C ARG A 62 -8.17 -1.06 5.28
N GLN A 63 -9.21 -1.73 4.77
CA GLN A 63 -9.08 -2.66 3.64
C GLN A 63 -8.62 -1.95 2.35
N TYR A 64 -9.15 -0.74 2.09
CA TYR A 64 -8.73 0.08 0.96
C TYR A 64 -7.25 0.48 1.07
N LEU A 65 -6.83 0.99 2.23
CA LEU A 65 -5.44 1.35 2.48
C LEU A 65 -4.49 0.15 2.38
N MET A 66 -4.90 -1.04 2.84
CA MET A 66 -4.12 -2.27 2.68
C MET A 66 -3.96 -2.66 1.20
N ASN A 67 -5.03 -2.56 0.40
CA ASN A 67 -4.96 -2.81 -1.04
C ASN A 67 -4.06 -1.78 -1.75
N GLN A 68 -4.20 -0.50 -1.42
CA GLN A 68 -3.36 0.56 -1.97
C GLN A 68 -1.90 0.38 -1.56
N MET A 69 -1.63 -0.06 -0.33
CA MET A 69 -0.29 -0.38 0.14
C MET A 69 0.34 -1.50 -0.69
N GLU A 70 -0.37 -2.61 -0.87
CA GLU A 70 0.16 -3.75 -1.62
C GLU A 70 0.45 -3.34 -3.07
N LYS A 71 -0.46 -2.59 -3.70
CA LYS A 71 -0.22 -2.01 -5.03
C LYS A 71 0.95 -1.03 -5.04
N TYR A 72 1.04 -0.12 -4.07
CA TYR A 72 2.09 0.89 -4.04
C TYR A 72 3.48 0.27 -3.90
N LEU A 73 3.61 -0.75 -3.04
CA LEU A 73 4.88 -1.38 -2.69
C LEU A 73 5.29 -2.53 -3.63
N PHE A 74 4.32 -3.28 -4.17
CA PHE A 74 4.57 -4.49 -4.96
C PHE A 74 4.11 -4.40 -6.42
N SER A 75 3.34 -3.39 -6.82
CA SER A 75 3.06 -3.21 -8.25
C SER A 75 4.32 -2.70 -8.94
N ASP A 76 4.70 -3.37 -10.04
CA ASP A 76 5.85 -3.05 -10.90
C ASP A 76 5.66 -1.75 -11.70
N ASP A 77 4.58 -1.01 -11.40
CA ASP A 77 4.37 0.36 -11.83
C ASP A 77 5.39 1.28 -11.13
N ILE A 78 6.59 1.30 -11.70
CA ILE A 78 7.40 2.50 -11.78
C ILE A 78 6.42 3.62 -12.07
N VAL A 79 6.28 4.55 -11.13
CA VAL A 79 5.40 5.70 -11.21
C VAL A 79 5.83 6.53 -12.43
N LYS A 80 5.29 6.18 -13.60
CA LYS A 80 4.91 7.12 -14.63
C LYS A 80 3.48 7.52 -14.31
N THR A 81 3.29 8.54 -13.48
CA THR A 81 2.10 9.36 -13.64
C THR A 81 2.27 10.18 -14.92
N PRO A 82 1.25 10.42 -15.77
CA PRO A 82 -0.06 9.78 -15.92
C PRO A 82 -0.38 9.37 -17.39
N ASP A 83 -1.16 8.31 -17.60
CA ASP A 83 -2.34 8.20 -18.51
C ASP A 83 -2.85 6.76 -18.43
N GLY A 84 -4.08 6.55 -17.95
CA GLY A 84 -4.70 5.21 -17.95
C GLY A 84 -4.64 4.40 -16.65
N TYR A 85 -4.89 5.03 -15.49
CA TYR A 85 -5.37 4.29 -14.32
C TYR A 85 -6.61 3.50 -14.74
N ARG A 86 -6.50 2.17 -14.89
CA ARG A 86 -7.67 1.31 -15.09
C ARG A 86 -8.31 1.06 -13.72
N PRO A 87 -9.50 1.61 -13.44
CA PRO A 87 -10.20 1.29 -12.23
C PRO A 87 -10.45 -0.22 -12.19
N VAL A 88 -10.35 -0.80 -10.99
CA VAL A 88 -10.94 -2.11 -10.73
C VAL A 88 -12.40 -2.05 -11.11
N ASP A 89 -12.84 -3.06 -11.86
CA ASP A 89 -14.18 -3.16 -12.41
C ASP A 89 -15.23 -3.22 -11.27
N TYR A 90 -16.06 -2.17 -11.19
CA TYR A 90 -17.11 -2.02 -10.18
C TYR A 90 -18.41 -2.77 -10.56
N GLU A 91 -18.46 -3.50 -11.69
CA GLU A 91 -19.71 -4.11 -12.20
C GLU A 91 -20.27 -5.25 -11.34
N ASN A 92 -19.56 -5.68 -10.27
CA ASN A 92 -20.03 -6.74 -9.36
C ASN A 92 -20.07 -6.32 -7.88
N VAL A 93 -20.12 -5.02 -7.57
CA VAL A 93 -20.42 -4.55 -6.21
C VAL A 93 -21.93 -4.38 -6.07
N PRO A 94 -22.63 -5.24 -5.29
CA PRO A 94 -24.07 -5.05 -5.08
C PRO A 94 -24.34 -3.70 -4.40
N PRO A 95 -25.40 -2.98 -4.81
CA PRO A 95 -25.69 -1.65 -4.28
C PRO A 95 -25.94 -1.74 -2.78
N ILE A 96 -25.25 -0.89 -2.02
CA ILE A 96 -25.57 -0.69 -0.61
C ILE A 96 -26.88 0.09 -0.53
N GLY A 97 -27.89 -0.61 -0.03
CA GLY A 97 -29.27 -0.14 0.04
C GLY A 97 -29.44 1.19 0.74
N GLU A 98 -30.36 1.96 0.18
CA GLU A 98 -31.02 3.13 0.72
C GLU A 98 -31.68 2.78 2.05
N GLU A 99 -31.40 3.57 3.10
CA GLU A 99 -32.37 4.01 4.10
C GLU A 99 -32.03 5.43 4.54
#